data_AF-A0A5Q4T6I1-F1
#
_entry.id   AF-A0A5Q4T6I1-F1
#
_cell.length_a   1.000
_cell.length_b   1.000
_cell.length_c   1.000
_cell.angle_alpha   90.00
_cell.angle_beta   90.00
_cell.angle_gamma   90.00
#
_symmetry.space_group_name_H-M   'P 1'
#
loop_
_entity.id
_entity.type
_entity.pdbx_description
1 polymer ?
#
loop_
_entity_poly.entity_id
_entity_poly.type
_entity_poly.pdbx_seq_one_letter_code
_entity_poly.pdbx_strand_id
1 'polypeptide(L)'
;MKGPAPDVAAGIARLEGYLLAQGRLSEARREAEEFADRMPWLTTAQREDVVSHYVQDRIALTRRVLAALVARAGELRQEYTERYEELRRRLVCGSVAALLCSAALCAAALLAR
;
A
#
# COMPACT_ATOMS: atom_id res chain seq x y z
N MET A 1 -7.85 -5.07 -22.09
CA MET A 1 -8.77 -5.58 -21.05
C MET A 1 -9.30 -4.40 -20.25
N LYS A 2 -10.60 -4.13 -20.30
CA LYS A 2 -11.25 -3.10 -19.46
C LYS A 2 -11.31 -3.69 -18.04
N GLY A 3 -10.68 -3.03 -17.07
CA GLY A 3 -10.67 -3.49 -15.68
C GLY A 3 -12.10 -3.60 -15.11
N PRO A 4 -12.27 -4.32 -13.98
CA PRO A 4 -13.58 -4.45 -13.34
C PRO A 4 -14.16 -3.06 -13.03
N ALA A 5 -15.50 -2.96 -13.07
CA ALA A 5 -16.18 -1.75 -12.66
C ALA A 5 -15.73 -1.32 -11.25
N PRO A 6 -15.58 -0.01 -10.98
CA PRO A 6 -14.97 0.50 -9.75
C PRO A 6 -15.62 -0.03 -8.46
N ASP A 7 -16.92 -0.33 -8.50
CA ASP A 7 -17.67 -0.94 -7.39
C ASP A 7 -17.25 -2.40 -7.12
N VAL A 8 -17.03 -3.19 -8.16
CA VAL A 8 -16.56 -4.58 -8.06
C VAL A 8 -15.14 -4.62 -7.50
N ALA A 9 -14.26 -3.72 -7.95
CA ALA A 9 -12.90 -3.62 -7.45
C ALA A 9 -12.86 -3.26 -5.95
N ALA A 10 -13.70 -2.32 -5.52
CA ALA A 10 -13.83 -1.95 -4.12
C ALA A 10 -14.39 -3.10 -3.26
N GLY A 11 -15.35 -3.86 -3.80
CA GLY A 11 -15.89 -5.05 -3.16
C GLY A 11 -14.84 -6.14 -2.94
N ILE A 12 -14.03 -6.43 -3.97
CA ILE A 12 -12.93 -7.41 -3.88
C ILE A 12 -11.90 -6.98 -2.83
N ALA A 13 -11.46 -5.72 -2.86
CA ALA A 13 -10.49 -5.21 -1.88
C ALA A 13 -10.98 -5.31 -0.43
N ARG A 14 -12.29 -5.10 -0.20
CA ARG A 14 -12.90 -5.26 1.13
C ARG A 14 -12.93 -6.72 1.57
N LEU A 15 -13.26 -7.64 0.66
CA LEU A 15 -13.25 -9.07 0.94
C LEU A 15 -11.84 -9.57 1.23
N GLU A 16 -10.85 -9.17 0.44
CA GLU A 16 -9.44 -9.48 0.68
C GLU A 16 -8.99 -8.98 2.06
N GLY A 17 -9.34 -7.73 2.41
CA GLY A 17 -9.04 -7.17 3.72
C GLY A 17 -9.68 -7.94 4.87
N TYR A 18 -10.93 -8.38 4.71
CA TYR A 18 -11.61 -9.22 5.69
C TYR A 18 -10.95 -10.60 5.83
N LEU A 19 -10.63 -11.26 4.72
CA LEU A 19 -9.98 -12.58 4.73
C LEU A 19 -8.59 -12.53 5.36
N LEU A 20 -7.81 -11.50 5.05
CA LEU A 20 -6.52 -11.25 5.71
C LEU A 20 -6.71 -11.05 7.21
N ALA A 21 -7.67 -10.23 7.63
CA ALA A 21 -7.94 -10.00 9.06
C ALA A 21 -8.34 -11.29 9.79
N GLN A 22 -9.20 -12.12 9.18
CA GLN A 22 -9.59 -13.41 9.73
C GLN A 22 -8.40 -14.38 9.82
N GLY A 23 -7.56 -14.43 8.77
CA GLY A 23 -6.32 -15.22 8.77
C GLY A 23 -5.42 -14.84 9.93
N ARG A 24 -5.16 -13.54 10.13
CA ARG A 24 -4.32 -13.03 11.23
C ARG A 24 -4.89 -13.31 12.61
N LEU A 25 -6.21 -13.26 12.77
CA LEU A 25 -6.88 -13.64 14.02
C LEU A 25 -6.67 -15.13 14.31
N SER A 26 -6.85 -15.99 13.30
CA SER A 26 -6.68 -17.43 13.45
C SER A 26 -5.23 -17.82 13.76
N GLU A 27 -4.26 -17.18 13.09
CA GLU A 27 -2.83 -17.34 13.37
C GLU A 27 -2.48 -16.90 14.79
N ALA A 28 -2.94 -15.72 15.21
CA ALA A 28 -2.66 -15.20 16.55
C ALA A 28 -3.21 -16.13 17.64
N ARG A 29 -4.39 -16.74 17.42
CA ARG A 29 -4.96 -17.70 18.36
C ARG A 29 -4.16 -18.99 18.43
N ARG A 30 -3.75 -19.54 17.28
CA ARG A 30 -2.87 -20.73 17.24
C ARG A 30 -1.55 -20.46 17.95
N GLU A 31 -0.90 -19.35 17.67
CA GLU A 31 0.36 -18.95 18.33
C GLU A 31 0.19 -18.78 19.84
N ALA A 32 -0.96 -18.24 20.27
CA ALA A 32 -1.28 -18.06 21.67
C ALA A 32 -1.48 -19.40 22.39
N GLU A 33 -2.20 -20.33 21.76
CA GLU A 33 -2.40 -21.69 22.29
C GLU A 33 -1.06 -22.43 22.40
N GLU A 34 -0.21 -22.39 21.35
CA GLU A 34 1.15 -22.96 21.36
C GLU A 34 2.06 -22.30 22.41
N PHE A 35 1.86 -21.00 22.69
CA PHE A 35 2.56 -20.31 23.75
C PHE A 35 2.12 -20.78 25.13
N ALA A 36 0.81 -20.93 25.35
CA ALA A 36 0.27 -21.38 26.62
C ALA A 36 0.57 -22.86 26.90
N ASP A 37 0.67 -23.70 25.87
CA ASP A 37 1.03 -25.12 25.99
C ASP A 37 2.46 -25.32 26.53
N ARG A 38 3.33 -24.32 26.41
CA ARG A 38 4.67 -24.31 27.04
C ARG A 38 4.64 -24.06 28.54
N MET A 39 3.48 -23.80 29.13
CA MET A 39 3.28 -23.49 30.54
C MET A 39 2.36 -24.53 31.20
N PRO A 40 2.81 -25.78 31.38
CA PRO A 40 1.96 -26.88 31.86
C PRO A 40 1.46 -26.70 33.30
N TRP A 41 2.01 -25.72 34.05
CA TRP A 41 1.57 -25.40 35.40
C TRP A 41 0.33 -24.49 35.45
N LEU A 42 -0.14 -23.97 34.31
CA LEU A 42 -1.33 -23.12 34.27
C LEU A 42 -2.62 -23.94 34.45
N THR A 43 -3.53 -23.39 35.25
CA THR A 43 -4.93 -23.87 35.25
C THR A 43 -5.63 -23.50 33.93
N THR A 44 -6.74 -24.15 33.62
CA THR A 44 -7.53 -23.86 32.41
C THR A 44 -7.93 -22.39 32.31
N ALA A 45 -8.39 -21.78 33.42
CA ALA A 45 -8.76 -20.37 33.43
C ALA A 45 -7.55 -19.45 33.15
N GLN A 46 -6.40 -19.72 33.78
CA GLN A 46 -5.18 -18.96 33.51
C GLN A 46 -4.69 -19.14 32.07
N ARG A 47 -4.85 -20.34 31.50
CA ARG A 47 -4.53 -20.62 30.09
C ARG A 47 -5.41 -19.78 29.17
N GLU A 48 -6.72 -19.72 29.42
CA GLU A 48 -7.67 -18.91 28.65
C GLU A 48 -7.35 -17.41 28.72
N ASP A 49 -7.01 -16.90 29.90
CA ASP A 49 -6.60 -15.51 30.09
C ASP A 49 -5.33 -15.16 29.31
N VAL A 50 -4.30 -16.02 29.38
CA VAL A 50 -3.05 -15.86 28.63
C VAL A 50 -3.32 -15.85 27.12
N VAL A 51 -4.13 -16.79 26.64
CA VAL A 51 -4.49 -16.86 25.22
C VAL A 51 -5.21 -15.59 24.77
N SER A 52 -6.19 -15.13 25.56
CA SER A 52 -6.96 -13.91 25.27
C SER A 52 -6.06 -12.68 25.19
N HIS A 53 -5.22 -12.46 26.19
CA HIS A 53 -4.30 -11.32 26.23
C HIS A 53 -3.27 -11.36 25.09
N TYR A 54 -2.70 -12.53 24.81
CA TYR A 54 -1.76 -12.68 23.71
C TYR A 54 -2.40 -12.31 22.37
N VAL A 55 -3.61 -12.81 22.10
CA VAL A 55 -4.32 -12.52 20.84
C VAL A 55 -4.58 -11.02 20.72
N GLN A 56 -5.04 -10.37 21.79
CA GLN A 56 -5.28 -8.92 21.81
C GLN A 56 -4.00 -8.14 21.49
N ASP A 57 -2.89 -8.48 22.15
CA ASP A 57 -1.60 -7.82 21.95
C ASP A 57 -1.05 -8.05 20.53
N ARG A 58 -1.17 -9.27 20.00
CA ARG A 58 -0.71 -9.64 18.66
C ARG A 58 -1.50 -8.89 17.59
N ILE A 59 -2.81 -8.71 17.77
CA ILE A 59 -3.66 -7.91 16.88
C ILE A 59 -3.28 -6.43 16.98
N ALA A 60 -3.11 -5.90 18.18
CA ALA A 60 -2.73 -4.50 18.39
C ALA A 60 -1.37 -4.19 17.74
N LEU A 61 -0.39 -5.09 17.90
CA LEU A 61 0.91 -4.98 17.23
C LEU A 61 0.78 -5.02 15.71
N THR A 62 0.04 -5.99 15.17
CA THR A 62 -0.17 -6.12 13.71
C THR A 62 -0.80 -4.84 13.13
N ARG A 63 -1.80 -4.25 13.82
CA ARG A 63 -2.41 -2.98 13.41
C ARG A 63 -1.40 -1.83 13.39
N ARG A 64 -0.58 -1.69 14.44
CA ARG A 64 0.45 -0.63 14.50
C ARG A 64 1.47 -0.75 13.38
N VAL A 65 1.97 -1.97 13.13
CA VAL A 65 2.93 -2.24 12.06
C VAL A 65 2.33 -1.94 10.69
N LEU A 66 1.10 -2.39 10.43
CA LEU A 66 0.44 -2.13 9.16
C LEU A 66 0.20 -0.63 8.94
N ALA A 67 -0.23 0.10 9.97
CA ALA A 67 -0.42 1.55 9.90
C ALA A 67 0.89 2.27 9.55
N ALA A 68 2.00 1.88 10.20
CA ALA A 68 3.31 2.45 9.91
C ALA A 68 3.77 2.14 8.47
N LEU A 69 3.55 0.91 7.98
CA LEU A 69 3.88 0.53 6.60
C LEU A 69 3.05 1.31 5.57
N VAL A 70 1.76 1.49 5.82
CA VAL A 70 0.88 2.29 4.94
C VAL A 70 1.32 3.75 4.90
N ALA A 71 1.63 4.34 6.07
CA ALA A 71 2.15 5.70 6.15
C ALA A 71 3.46 5.83 5.34
N ARG A 72 4.40 4.91 5.56
CA ARG A 72 5.70 4.92 4.87
C ARG A 72 5.58 4.70 3.37
N ALA A 73 4.69 3.82 2.92
CA ALA A 73 4.42 3.62 1.50
C ALA A 73 3.78 4.86 0.86
N GLY A 74 2.96 5.60 1.64
CA GLY A 74 2.41 6.90 1.23
C GLY A 74 3.51 7.94 1.02
N GLU A 75 4.39 8.10 2.00
CA GLU A 75 5.54 9.02 1.93
C GLU A 75 6.43 8.71 0.71
N LEU A 76 6.81 7.45 0.52
CA LEU A 76 7.60 7.02 -0.63
C LEU A 76 6.88 7.35 -1.94
N ARG A 77 5.58 7.03 -2.04
CA ARG A 77 4.80 7.32 -3.25
C ARG A 77 4.78 8.82 -3.55
N GLN A 78 4.64 9.68 -2.54
CA GLN A 78 4.67 11.13 -2.72
C GLN A 78 6.04 11.59 -3.23
N GLU A 79 7.13 11.17 -2.58
CA GLU A 79 8.49 11.52 -2.98
C GLU A 79 8.78 11.13 -4.44
N TYR A 80 8.41 9.92 -4.84
CA TYR A 80 8.61 9.47 -6.23
C TYR A 80 7.71 10.19 -7.23
N THR A 81 6.45 10.47 -6.86
CA THR A 81 5.51 11.15 -7.74
C THR A 81 5.95 12.59 -8.00
N GLU A 82 6.40 13.31 -6.97
CA GLU A 82 6.91 14.67 -7.11
C GLU A 82 8.11 14.75 -8.05
N ARG A 83 9.09 13.84 -7.88
CA ARG A 83 10.27 13.76 -8.76
C ARG A 83 9.89 13.39 -10.19
N TYR A 84 8.95 12.46 -10.36
CA TYR A 84 8.46 12.08 -11.67
C TYR A 84 7.72 13.23 -12.36
N GLU A 85 6.86 13.94 -11.63
CA GLU A 85 6.14 15.09 -12.17
C GLU A 85 7.08 16.22 -12.58
N GLU A 86 8.13 16.48 -11.80
CA GLU A 86 9.14 17.47 -12.17
C GLU A 86 9.86 17.10 -13.47
N LEU A 87 10.33 15.84 -13.58
CA LEU A 87 11.01 15.37 -14.78
C LEU A 87 10.06 15.39 -15.99
N ARG A 88 8.83 14.94 -15.81
CA ARG A 88 7.78 14.97 -16.83
C ARG A 88 7.51 16.40 -17.29
N ARG A 89 7.37 17.36 -16.37
CA ARG A 89 7.20 18.79 -16.72
C ARG A 89 8.37 19.30 -17.56
N ARG A 90 9.62 19.02 -17.16
CA ARG A 90 10.81 19.44 -17.92
C ARG A 90 10.84 18.85 -19.32
N LEU A 91 10.56 17.55 -19.45
CA LEU A 91 10.53 16.88 -20.76
C LEU A 91 9.42 17.42 -21.67
N VAL A 92 8.22 17.64 -21.13
CA VAL A 92 7.10 18.20 -21.90
C VAL A 92 7.39 19.64 -22.32
N CYS A 93 7.91 20.48 -21.42
CA CYS A 93 8.28 21.85 -21.79
C CYS A 93 9.39 21.88 -22.84
N GLY A 94 10.42 21.04 -22.68
CA GLY A 94 11.53 20.94 -23.63
C GLY A 94 11.09 20.45 -25.01
N SER A 95 10.23 19.43 -25.07
CA SER A 95 9.71 18.90 -26.34
C SER A 95 8.80 19.90 -27.04
N VAL A 96 7.92 20.59 -26.30
CA VAL A 96 7.07 21.65 -26.86
C VAL A 96 7.92 22.81 -27.38
N ALA A 97 8.93 23.26 -26.63
CA ALA A 97 9.83 24.32 -27.07
C ALA A 97 10.59 23.91 -28.35
N ALA A 98 11.11 22.68 -28.41
CA ALA A 98 11.80 22.16 -29.60
C ALA A 98 10.87 22.10 -30.83
N LEU A 99 9.62 21.66 -30.65
CA LEU A 99 8.60 21.63 -31.70
C LEU A 99 8.23 23.03 -32.20
N LEU A 100 8.09 24.01 -31.30
CA LEU A 100 7.82 25.40 -31.68
C LEU A 100 9.00 26.01 -32.43
N CYS A 101 10.23 25.77 -31.98
CA CYS A 101 11.44 26.23 -32.67
C CYS A 101 11.57 25.60 -34.07
N SER A 102 11.33 24.30 -34.21
CA SER A 102 11.38 23.64 -35.53
C SER A 102 10.29 24.15 -36.46
N ALA A 103 9.06 24.34 -35.98
CA ALA A 103 7.97 24.91 -36.75
C ALA A 103 8.28 26.35 -37.20
N ALA A 104 8.85 27.18 -36.33
CA ALA A 104 9.25 28.56 -36.66
C ALA A 104 10.36 28.58 -37.73
N LEU A 105 11.36 27.70 -37.63
CA LEU A 105 12.42 27.57 -38.63
C LEU A 105 11.86 27.12 -39.99
N CYS A 106 10.95 26.15 -40.01
CA CYS A 106 10.28 25.72 -41.24
C CYS A 106 9.45 26.85 -41.86
N ALA A 107 8.71 27.62 -41.06
CA ALA A 107 7.94 28.75 -41.55
C ALA A 107 8.83 29.86 -42.12
N ALA A 108 9.94 30.19 -41.45
CA ALA A 108 10.91 31.16 -41.94
C ALA A 108 11.55 30.71 -43.26
N ALA A 109 11.91 29.43 -43.38
CA ALA A 109 12.46 28.87 -44.62
C ALA A 109 11.45 28.89 -45.78
N LEU A 110 10.15 28.71 -45.49
CA LEU A 110 9.10 28.82 -46.50
C LEU A 110 8.86 30.27 -46.95
N LEU A 111 8.94 31.25 -46.04
CA LEU A 111 8.80 32.67 -46.38
C LEU A 111 10.02 33.24 -47.10
N ALA A 112 11.20 32.66 -46.89
CA ALA A 112 12.44 33.05 -47.55
C ALA A 112 12.61 32.45 -48.97
N ARG A 113 11.62 31.67 -49.44
CA ARG A 113 11.60 30.98 -50.72
C ARG A 113 10.62 31.63 -51.69
#